data_AF-A0AAV0DY56-F1
#
_entry.id   AF-A0AAV0DY56-F1
#
_cell.length_a   1.000
_cell.length_b   1.000
_cell.length_c   1.000
_cell.angle_alpha   90.00
_cell.angle_beta   90.00
_cell.angle_gamma   90.00
#
_symmetry.space_group_name_H-M   'P 1'
#
loop_
_entity.id
_entity.type
_entity.pdbx_description
1 polymer ?
#
loop_
_entity_poly.entity_id
_entity_poly.type
_entity_poly.pdbx_seq_one_letter_code
_entity_poly.pdbx_strand_id
1 'polypeptide(L)'
;MESLKKENTDDMSSAEQQDVKSQDLNYANDLDLWSSVAAFSTDKVFNSKYELITWARETGKNTGYVIVIVFSSSGDDGKKARLRLGCERGGTYRTPKKLINKEARRRKGTGTKKNGCPFKLQGVKLETDDDWEVKIQCGYHNHPPAENLEGHAFTGRLSKEENTILLDMTKNMVKPRNILVTIKAKDKKNTTTMKTIYNARHKHKMLEKAGRSQMQQLMKRLGDFGYVEWHRRNESTDCVRDLFWAHPFSIDILNAFPLVLLMDCTYKTNRYGLPLLEIVGVTCTDLTFSVAFVYMEAEREDNYTWAMEKLKTLMISSTMPSVIVTDRDLAFMKSVKKVFPETTNLLCRFHISKNVLAHSRKLFELKEDSDKFMAAWSVLVFSANESEYARNLFAIESDYEGYPSLLKYVRDTWLLPYKERFVAAWTDKVMHFGNLTTNRAECDTAPECT
;
A
#
# COMPACT_ATOMS: atom_id res chain seq x y z
N MET A 1 -30.47 -30.53 -48.46
CA MET A 1 -29.65 -31.31 -49.39
C MET A 1 -28.44 -31.77 -48.59
N GLU A 2 -28.47 -32.96 -48.00
CA GLU A 2 -28.10 -34.23 -48.67
C GLU A 2 -26.70 -34.10 -49.31
N SER A 3 -25.71 -34.95 -49.06
CA SER A 3 -25.80 -36.36 -48.68
C SER A 3 -24.39 -36.95 -48.43
N LEU A 4 -24.37 -37.97 -47.55
CA LEU A 4 -23.68 -39.27 -47.66
C LEU A 4 -22.13 -39.30 -47.61
N LYS A 5 -21.56 -39.83 -46.52
CA LYS A 5 -21.29 -41.27 -46.24
C LYS A 5 -20.21 -41.90 -47.14
N LYS A 6 -19.13 -42.36 -46.50
CA LYS A 6 -18.44 -43.61 -46.84
C LYS A 6 -18.00 -44.34 -45.56
N GLU A 7 -18.72 -45.44 -45.33
CA GLU A 7 -18.39 -46.68 -44.60
C GLU A 7 -17.14 -47.35 -45.25
N ASN A 8 -16.46 -48.38 -44.77
CA ASN A 8 -16.49 -49.31 -43.62
C ASN A 8 -15.18 -50.12 -43.70
N THR A 9 -14.87 -50.89 -42.64
CA THR A 9 -14.32 -52.28 -42.57
C THR A 9 -13.49 -52.38 -41.28
N ASP A 10 -14.05 -53.00 -40.23
CA ASP A 10 -13.97 -54.43 -39.84
C ASP A 10 -12.54 -54.73 -39.29
N ASP A 11 -12.29 -55.39 -38.16
CA ASP A 11 -12.83 -56.67 -37.73
C ASP A 11 -12.31 -57.04 -36.30
N MET A 12 -12.84 -58.14 -35.80
CA MET A 12 -12.90 -58.68 -34.44
C MET A 12 -11.67 -59.46 -33.91
N SER A 13 -11.77 -59.76 -32.59
CA SER A 13 -11.06 -60.77 -31.77
C SER A 13 -9.70 -60.31 -31.22
N SER A 14 -9.32 -60.57 -29.97
CA SER A 14 -9.56 -61.68 -29.03
C SER A 14 -9.24 -61.13 -27.61
N ALA A 15 -10.10 -61.29 -26.60
CA ALA A 15 -10.30 -62.43 -25.70
C ALA A 15 -9.21 -62.62 -24.62
N GLU A 16 -9.68 -63.08 -23.45
CA GLU A 16 -8.97 -63.51 -22.21
C GLU A 16 -8.70 -62.44 -21.14
N GLN A 17 -9.11 -62.56 -19.87
CA GLN A 17 -9.88 -63.54 -19.09
C GLN A 17 -10.25 -62.84 -17.75
N GLN A 18 -11.51 -62.89 -17.32
CA GLN A 18 -11.89 -62.91 -15.88
C GLN A 18 -11.69 -64.37 -15.42
N ASP A 19 -11.30 -64.73 -14.20
CA ASP A 19 -11.93 -64.42 -12.91
C ASP A 19 -11.12 -65.14 -11.78
N VAL A 20 -11.54 -64.94 -10.52
CA VAL A 20 -11.24 -65.76 -9.30
C VAL A 20 -10.07 -65.32 -8.42
N LYS A 21 -10.35 -64.54 -7.35
CA LYS A 21 -10.45 -65.06 -5.96
C LYS A 21 -10.65 -63.94 -4.93
N SER A 22 -11.54 -64.25 -4.00
CA SER A 22 -11.91 -63.55 -2.78
C SER A 22 -10.77 -63.36 -1.77
N GLN A 23 -10.99 -62.37 -0.89
CA GLN A 23 -10.38 -62.14 0.43
C GLN A 23 -8.94 -61.64 0.45
N ASP A 24 -8.76 -60.35 0.74
CA ASP A 24 -7.85 -59.93 1.81
C ASP A 24 -8.32 -58.62 2.45
N LEU A 25 -8.41 -58.68 3.77
CA LEU A 25 -9.00 -57.73 4.69
C LEU A 25 -8.01 -56.62 5.07
N ASN A 26 -8.57 -55.41 5.26
CA ASN A 26 -8.16 -54.37 6.22
C ASN A 26 -7.02 -54.72 7.18
N TYR A 27 -5.84 -54.09 7.02
CA TYR A 27 -4.84 -54.00 8.10
C TYR A 27 -4.12 -52.65 8.22
N ALA A 28 -4.37 -51.68 7.32
CA ALA A 28 -3.70 -50.37 7.37
C ALA A 28 -4.44 -49.28 8.18
N ASN A 29 -5.76 -49.43 8.42
CA ASN A 29 -6.57 -48.41 9.11
C ASN A 29 -6.60 -48.54 10.65
N ASP A 30 -6.26 -49.70 11.22
CA ASP A 30 -6.33 -49.92 12.68
C ASP A 30 -5.10 -49.38 13.44
N LEU A 31 -3.94 -49.27 12.78
CA LEU A 31 -2.72 -48.70 13.37
C LEU A 31 -2.84 -47.17 13.63
N ASP A 32 -3.53 -46.44 12.75
CA ASP A 32 -3.79 -45.01 12.91
C ASP A 32 -4.95 -44.71 13.88
N LEU A 33 -5.85 -45.68 14.08
CA LEU A 33 -6.94 -45.60 15.04
C LEU A 33 -6.43 -45.63 16.49
N TRP A 34 -5.46 -46.50 16.77
CA TRP A 34 -4.85 -46.63 18.11
C TRP A 34 -3.90 -45.46 18.43
N SER A 35 -3.16 -44.95 17.43
CA SER A 35 -2.16 -43.89 17.63
C SER A 35 -2.79 -42.56 18.07
N SER A 36 -3.93 -42.18 17.49
CA SER A 36 -4.64 -40.94 17.83
C SER A 36 -5.34 -41.01 19.19
N VAL A 37 -5.99 -42.11 19.54
CA VAL A 37 -6.62 -42.31 20.85
C VAL A 37 -5.55 -42.30 21.97
N ALA A 38 -4.45 -43.01 21.76
CA ALA A 38 -3.35 -43.08 22.72
C ALA A 38 -2.73 -41.70 22.99
N ALA A 39 -2.55 -40.87 21.96
CA ALA A 39 -1.95 -39.54 22.12
C ALA A 39 -2.79 -38.60 23.00
N PHE A 40 -4.11 -38.74 23.01
CA PHE A 40 -5.03 -37.92 23.80
C PHE A 40 -5.50 -38.60 25.10
N SER A 41 -4.99 -39.79 25.42
CA SER A 41 -5.30 -40.48 26.68
C SER A 41 -4.37 -39.96 27.78
N THR A 42 -4.94 -39.41 28.84
CA THR A 42 -4.18 -38.87 29.97
C THR A 42 -5.01 -38.91 31.24
N ASP A 43 -4.37 -39.29 32.35
CA ASP A 43 -4.94 -39.18 33.70
C ASP A 43 -4.55 -37.86 34.39
N LYS A 44 -3.83 -36.98 33.67
CA LYS A 44 -3.41 -35.67 34.17
C LYS A 44 -4.61 -34.77 34.47
N VAL A 45 -4.63 -34.22 35.68
CA VAL A 45 -5.47 -33.10 36.07
C VAL A 45 -4.75 -31.79 35.71
N PHE A 46 -5.47 -30.85 35.11
CA PHE A 46 -4.95 -29.56 34.68
C PHE A 46 -5.39 -28.46 35.64
N ASN A 47 -4.47 -27.60 36.06
CA ASN A 47 -4.73 -26.59 37.10
C ASN A 47 -5.55 -25.39 36.58
N SER A 48 -5.87 -25.39 35.29
CA SER A 48 -6.76 -24.40 34.70
C SER A 48 -7.35 -24.90 33.38
N LYS A 49 -8.46 -24.28 32.99
CA LYS A 49 -9.05 -24.44 31.66
C LYS A 49 -8.06 -24.10 30.54
N TYR A 50 -7.20 -23.11 30.75
CA TYR A 50 -6.21 -22.67 29.77
C TYR A 50 -5.14 -23.74 29.53
N GLU A 51 -4.67 -24.38 30.59
CA GLU A 51 -3.67 -25.44 30.52
C GLU A 51 -4.20 -26.67 29.75
N LEU A 52 -5.43 -27.11 30.05
CA LEU A 52 -6.09 -28.21 29.32
C LEU A 52 -6.21 -27.89 27.82
N ILE A 53 -6.67 -26.68 27.48
CA ILE A 53 -6.78 -26.25 26.09
C ILE A 53 -5.42 -26.24 25.40
N THR A 54 -4.38 -25.80 26.10
CA THR A 54 -3.00 -25.70 25.57
C THR A 54 -2.45 -27.10 25.29
N TRP A 55 -2.54 -28.00 26.26
CA TRP A 55 -2.17 -29.41 26.10
C TRP A 55 -2.88 -30.06 24.91
N ALA A 56 -4.21 -29.97 24.82
CA ALA A 56 -4.96 -30.60 23.74
C ALA A 56 -4.57 -30.07 22.35
N ARG A 57 -4.16 -28.80 22.26
CA ARG A 57 -3.67 -28.20 21.02
C ARG A 57 -2.26 -28.62 20.67
N GLU A 58 -1.38 -28.76 21.66
CA GLU A 58 -0.01 -29.24 21.47
C GLU A 58 0.00 -30.71 21.06
N THR A 59 -0.78 -31.55 21.73
CA THR A 59 -1.00 -32.95 21.36
C THR A 59 -1.55 -33.06 19.94
N GLY A 60 -2.53 -32.23 19.58
CA GLY A 60 -3.03 -32.13 18.21
C GLY A 60 -1.93 -31.75 17.21
N LYS A 61 -1.17 -30.69 17.48
CA LYS A 61 -0.07 -30.25 16.61
C LYS A 61 0.96 -31.36 16.40
N ASN A 62 1.34 -32.08 17.46
CA ASN A 62 2.32 -33.17 17.39
C ASN A 62 1.80 -34.38 16.59
N THR A 63 0.48 -34.58 16.55
CA THR A 63 -0.18 -35.66 15.79
C THR A 63 -0.72 -35.22 14.43
N GLY A 64 -0.47 -33.96 14.02
CA GLY A 64 -0.94 -33.41 12.75
C GLY A 64 -2.43 -33.04 12.70
N TYR A 65 -3.11 -32.95 13.85
CA TYR A 65 -4.51 -32.59 13.98
C TYR A 65 -4.72 -31.20 14.60
N VAL A 66 -5.69 -30.44 14.09
CA VAL A 66 -6.01 -29.11 14.63
C VAL A 66 -7.23 -29.18 15.54
N ILE A 67 -7.00 -28.97 16.84
CA ILE A 67 -8.04 -29.01 17.86
C ILE A 67 -8.60 -27.61 18.15
N VAL A 68 -9.92 -27.47 18.05
CA VAL A 68 -10.65 -26.21 18.26
C VAL A 68 -11.68 -26.35 19.39
N ILE A 69 -12.04 -25.23 20.02
CA ILE A 69 -13.12 -25.19 21.00
C ILE A 69 -14.44 -25.24 20.23
N VAL A 70 -15.20 -26.31 20.41
CA VAL A 70 -16.54 -26.48 19.84
C VAL A 70 -17.58 -25.83 20.74
N PHE A 71 -17.39 -25.94 22.05
CA PHE A 71 -18.30 -25.42 23.06
C PHE A 71 -17.55 -25.11 24.34
N SER A 72 -17.97 -24.06 25.04
CA SER A 72 -17.45 -23.70 26.35
C SER A 72 -18.57 -23.06 27.15
N SER A 73 -18.82 -23.56 28.36
CA SER A 73 -19.73 -22.98 29.34
C SER A 73 -18.97 -22.74 30.64
N SER A 74 -19.23 -21.59 31.26
CA SER A 74 -18.65 -21.24 32.57
C SER A 74 -19.36 -21.89 33.75
N GLY A 75 -20.46 -22.60 33.50
CA GLY A 75 -21.37 -23.09 34.54
C GLY A 75 -22.23 -21.94 35.08
N ASP A 76 -23.55 -22.12 35.07
CA ASP A 76 -24.51 -21.22 35.70
C ASP A 76 -25.70 -22.07 36.17
N ASP A 77 -26.40 -21.63 37.22
CA ASP A 77 -27.54 -22.33 37.83
C ASP A 77 -27.25 -23.81 38.20
N GLY A 78 -26.26 -24.04 39.07
CA GLY A 78 -25.96 -25.38 39.62
C GLY A 78 -25.33 -26.38 38.63
N LYS A 79 -25.01 -25.97 37.40
CA LYS A 79 -24.34 -26.81 36.41
C LYS A 79 -22.83 -26.59 36.39
N LYS A 80 -22.06 -27.67 36.52
CA LYS A 80 -20.58 -27.64 36.40
C LYS A 80 -20.14 -27.07 35.05
N ALA A 81 -19.05 -26.29 35.06
CA ALA A 81 -18.43 -25.76 33.85
C ALA A 81 -18.00 -26.91 32.91
N ARG A 82 -18.23 -26.73 31.61
CA ARG A 82 -17.95 -27.76 30.59
C ARG A 82 -17.24 -27.16 29.39
N LEU A 83 -16.26 -27.88 28.89
CA LEU A 83 -15.51 -27.57 27.68
C LEU A 83 -15.65 -28.74 26.72
N ARG A 84 -15.93 -28.45 25.45
CA ARG A 84 -15.85 -29.46 24.38
C ARG A 84 -14.86 -29.00 23.34
N LEU A 85 -13.84 -29.81 23.12
CA LEU A 85 -12.87 -29.64 22.06
C LEU A 85 -13.19 -30.63 20.94
N GLY A 86 -12.85 -30.28 19.70
CA GLY A 86 -13.04 -31.16 18.55
C GLY A 86 -12.12 -30.79 17.40
N CYS A 87 -12.12 -31.61 16.35
CA CYS A 87 -11.29 -31.35 15.17
C CYS A 87 -11.80 -30.12 14.39
N GLU A 88 -10.90 -29.32 13.83
CA GLU A 88 -11.25 -28.20 12.95
C GLU A 88 -12.08 -28.65 11.74
N ARG A 89 -11.88 -29.88 11.24
CA ARG A 89 -12.68 -30.44 10.13
C ARG A 89 -14.05 -30.99 10.59
N GLY A 90 -14.34 -30.98 11.90
CA GLY A 90 -15.59 -31.46 12.48
C GLY A 90 -16.81 -30.57 12.23
N GLY A 91 -17.97 -31.19 12.04
CA GLY A 91 -19.27 -30.54 11.77
C GLY A 91 -19.50 -30.21 10.30
N THR A 92 -20.60 -29.50 10.02
CA THR A 92 -20.97 -29.02 8.68
C THR A 92 -20.76 -27.52 8.56
N TYR A 93 -20.53 -27.03 7.34
CA TYR A 93 -20.44 -25.60 7.09
C TYR A 93 -21.78 -24.92 7.41
N ARG A 94 -21.77 -23.92 8.29
CA ARG A 94 -22.94 -23.10 8.61
C ARG A 94 -22.74 -21.70 8.03
N THR A 95 -23.59 -21.31 7.10
CA THR A 95 -23.57 -19.95 6.53
C THR A 95 -23.94 -18.93 7.62
N PRO A 96 -23.13 -17.88 7.85
CA PRO A 96 -23.48 -16.82 8.78
C PRO A 96 -24.82 -16.13 8.42
N LYS A 97 -25.71 -15.92 9.41
CA LYS A 97 -27.03 -15.26 9.21
C LYS A 97 -26.94 -13.88 8.54
N LYS A 98 -25.82 -13.15 8.71
CA LYS A 98 -25.57 -11.84 8.08
C LYS A 98 -25.44 -11.87 6.55
N LEU A 99 -25.34 -13.05 5.95
CA LEU A 99 -25.17 -13.25 4.50
C LEU A 99 -26.46 -13.63 3.76
N ILE A 100 -27.58 -13.73 4.47
CA ILE A 100 -28.88 -14.09 3.86
C ILE A 100 -29.50 -12.87 3.15
N ASN A 101 -29.17 -11.63 3.56
CA ASN A 101 -29.79 -10.38 3.06
C ASN A 101 -28.92 -9.51 2.16
N LYS A 102 -27.80 -10.01 1.60
CA LYS A 102 -27.09 -9.29 0.54
C LYS A 102 -27.02 -10.18 -0.68
N GLU A 103 -27.72 -9.74 -1.73
CA GLU A 103 -27.73 -10.34 -3.06
C GLU A 103 -26.36 -10.88 -3.45
N ALA A 104 -26.43 -12.06 -4.05
CA ALA A 104 -25.32 -12.91 -4.42
C ALA A 104 -24.30 -12.21 -5.34
N ARG A 105 -23.43 -11.37 -4.77
CA ARG A 105 -22.17 -11.02 -5.40
C ARG A 105 -21.36 -12.31 -5.50
N ARG A 106 -21.25 -12.82 -6.74
CA ARG A 106 -20.41 -13.92 -7.22
C ARG A 106 -19.31 -14.28 -6.21
N ARG A 107 -19.57 -15.27 -5.36
CA ARG A 107 -18.56 -15.80 -4.47
C ARG A 107 -17.59 -16.62 -5.31
N LYS A 108 -16.31 -16.26 -5.28
CA LYS A 108 -15.24 -17.23 -5.59
C LYS A 108 -15.48 -18.44 -4.68
N GLY A 109 -15.63 -19.62 -5.26
CA GLY A 109 -15.88 -20.86 -4.54
C GLY A 109 -14.76 -21.15 -3.56
N THR A 110 -14.89 -20.74 -2.31
CA THR A 110 -14.04 -21.21 -1.22
C THR A 110 -14.64 -22.51 -0.70
N GLY A 111 -14.03 -23.64 -1.04
CA GLY A 111 -14.39 -24.94 -0.48
C GLY A 111 -14.31 -24.92 1.05
N THR A 112 -15.25 -25.61 1.70
CA THR A 112 -15.22 -25.78 3.16
C THR A 112 -14.19 -26.85 3.54
N LYS A 113 -13.40 -26.61 4.59
CA LYS A 113 -12.51 -27.63 5.20
C LYS A 113 -13.28 -28.64 6.08
N LYS A 114 -14.58 -28.43 6.28
CA LYS A 114 -15.44 -29.26 7.13
C LYS A 114 -15.84 -30.54 6.40
N ASN A 115 -15.52 -31.69 6.98
CA ASN A 115 -15.85 -33.03 6.47
C ASN A 115 -16.62 -33.88 7.49
N GLY A 116 -17.15 -33.26 8.55
CA GLY A 116 -17.91 -33.98 9.57
C GLY A 116 -17.07 -34.82 10.54
N CYS A 117 -15.76 -34.58 10.68
CA CYS A 117 -14.89 -35.32 11.60
C CYS A 117 -15.52 -35.50 13.01
N PRO A 118 -15.60 -36.75 13.52
CA PRO A 118 -16.30 -37.05 14.76
C PRO A 118 -15.48 -36.79 16.04
N PHE A 119 -14.15 -36.64 15.92
CA PHE A 119 -13.23 -36.39 17.05
C PHE A 119 -13.73 -35.32 18.03
N LYS A 120 -13.82 -35.69 19.31
CA LYS A 120 -14.30 -34.86 20.41
C LYS A 120 -13.61 -35.22 21.74
N LEU A 121 -13.18 -34.19 22.46
CA LEU A 121 -12.77 -34.26 23.86
C LEU A 121 -13.74 -33.45 24.72
N GLN A 122 -13.97 -33.91 25.95
CA GLN A 122 -14.79 -33.24 26.95
C GLN A 122 -13.92 -32.88 28.15
N GLY A 123 -13.71 -31.59 28.36
CA GLY A 123 -13.17 -31.06 29.60
C GLY A 123 -14.28 -30.86 30.63
N VAL A 124 -14.08 -31.34 31.84
CA VAL A 124 -14.99 -31.17 32.98
C VAL A 124 -14.21 -30.54 34.12
N LYS A 125 -14.76 -29.47 34.71
CA LYS A 125 -14.20 -28.86 35.91
C LYS A 125 -14.49 -29.73 37.14
N LEU A 126 -13.47 -30.00 37.95
CA LEU A 126 -13.58 -30.72 39.21
C LEU A 126 -14.17 -29.82 40.31
N GLU A 127 -14.65 -30.41 41.41
CA GLU A 127 -15.31 -29.67 42.49
C GLU A 127 -14.34 -28.90 43.38
N THR A 128 -13.08 -29.33 43.40
CA THR A 128 -12.00 -28.70 44.15
C THR A 128 -11.17 -27.85 43.21
N ASP A 129 -11.09 -26.55 43.47
CA ASP A 129 -10.25 -25.56 42.76
C ASP A 129 -10.60 -25.30 41.27
N ASP A 130 -9.73 -24.62 40.50
CA ASP A 130 -9.82 -24.50 39.03
C ASP A 130 -9.25 -25.70 38.28
N ASP A 131 -9.37 -26.89 38.85
CA ASP A 131 -8.88 -28.13 38.27
C ASP A 131 -9.81 -28.69 37.19
N TRP A 132 -9.21 -29.20 36.11
CA TRP A 132 -9.92 -29.75 34.96
C TRP A 132 -9.42 -31.14 34.60
N GLU A 133 -10.36 -32.04 34.31
CA GLU A 133 -10.12 -33.36 33.76
C GLU A 133 -10.58 -33.41 32.29
N VAL A 134 -9.89 -34.16 31.43
CA VAL A 134 -10.26 -34.36 30.03
C VAL A 134 -10.69 -35.81 29.78
N LYS A 135 -11.83 -35.99 29.11
CA LYS A 135 -12.35 -37.31 28.71
C LYS A 135 -12.48 -37.38 27.20
N ILE A 136 -12.02 -38.47 26.61
CA ILE A 136 -12.19 -38.72 25.18
C ILE A 136 -13.64 -39.13 24.92
N GLN A 137 -14.42 -38.31 24.21
CA GLN A 137 -15.76 -38.70 23.77
C GLN A 137 -15.71 -39.50 22.48
N CYS A 138 -14.78 -39.14 21.58
CA CYS A 138 -14.50 -39.86 20.35
C CYS A 138 -13.07 -39.51 19.94
N GLY A 139 -12.18 -40.50 19.91
CA GLY A 139 -10.79 -40.31 19.48
C GLY A 139 -10.56 -40.51 17.98
N TYR A 140 -11.60 -40.86 17.23
CA TYR A 140 -11.50 -41.18 15.80
C TYR A 140 -11.53 -39.93 14.90
N HIS A 141 -10.60 -39.89 13.94
CA HIS A 141 -10.57 -38.92 12.84
C HIS A 141 -10.94 -39.60 11.53
N ASN A 142 -11.87 -39.02 10.76
CA ASN A 142 -12.27 -39.55 9.45
C ASN A 142 -11.42 -38.97 8.29
N HIS A 143 -10.20 -38.52 8.59
CA HIS A 143 -9.28 -37.94 7.63
C HIS A 143 -7.85 -38.12 8.14
N PRO A 144 -6.85 -38.19 7.23
CA PRO A 144 -5.46 -38.29 7.62
C PRO A 144 -4.98 -37.02 8.35
N PRO A 145 -3.88 -37.12 9.12
CA PRO A 145 -3.14 -35.97 9.64
C PRO A 145 -2.78 -34.98 8.53
N ALA A 146 -2.66 -33.70 8.86
CA ALA A 146 -2.24 -32.68 7.89
C ALA A 146 -0.73 -32.74 7.65
N GLU A 147 -0.30 -32.84 6.39
CA GLU A 147 1.11 -32.79 5.98
C GLU A 147 1.78 -31.45 6.32
N ASN A 148 1.02 -30.36 6.25
CA ASN A 148 1.46 -29.02 6.65
C ASN A 148 0.31 -28.29 7.38
N LEU A 149 0.62 -27.75 8.56
CA LEU A 149 -0.32 -27.00 9.40
C LEU A 149 -0.46 -25.52 9.00
N GLU A 150 0.19 -25.09 7.91
CA GLU A 150 0.04 -23.74 7.34
C GLU A 150 -1.41 -23.47 6.88
N GLY A 151 -1.95 -22.31 7.25
CA GLY A 151 -3.31 -21.90 6.87
C GLY A 151 -4.44 -22.46 7.75
N HIS A 152 -4.12 -23.13 8.86
CA HIS A 152 -5.08 -23.50 9.90
C HIS A 152 -5.24 -22.36 10.92
N ALA A 153 -6.49 -22.04 11.30
CA ALA A 153 -6.84 -20.75 11.93
C ALA A 153 -6.25 -20.51 13.33
N PHE A 154 -5.69 -21.55 13.96
CA PHE A 154 -5.10 -21.49 15.29
C PHE A 154 -3.57 -21.71 15.30
N THR A 155 -3.03 -22.53 14.40
CA THR A 155 -1.60 -22.87 14.37
C THR A 155 -0.73 -21.69 13.93
N GLY A 156 -1.21 -20.87 13.00
CA GLY A 156 -0.51 -19.68 12.50
C GLY A 156 -0.86 -18.38 13.24
N ARG A 157 -1.33 -18.44 14.49
CA ARG A 157 -1.55 -17.26 15.34
C ARG A 157 -0.27 -16.91 16.08
N LEU A 158 0.00 -15.62 16.14
CA LEU A 158 1.14 -15.09 16.90
C LEU A 158 0.91 -15.30 18.40
N SER A 159 1.94 -15.77 19.10
CA SER A 159 2.01 -15.75 20.56
C SER A 159 2.09 -14.30 21.08
N LYS A 160 2.03 -14.12 22.40
CA LYS A 160 2.20 -12.78 23.00
C LYS A 160 3.61 -12.25 22.71
N GLU A 161 4.63 -13.09 22.85
CA GLU A 161 6.03 -12.77 22.61
C GLU A 161 6.28 -12.44 21.13
N GLU A 162 5.76 -13.25 20.22
CA GLU A 162 5.86 -13.03 18.78
C GLU A 162 5.14 -11.76 18.33
N ASN A 163 4.00 -11.47 18.96
CA ASN A 163 3.29 -10.22 18.72
C ASN A 163 4.12 -9.02 19.19
N THR A 164 4.77 -9.08 20.36
CA THR A 164 5.68 -8.02 20.83
C THR A 164 6.83 -7.78 19.84
N ILE A 165 7.46 -8.84 19.33
CA ILE A 165 8.51 -8.74 18.30
C ILE A 165 7.97 -8.07 17.04
N LEU A 166 6.79 -8.50 16.58
CA LEU A 166 6.15 -7.87 15.42
C LEU A 166 5.92 -6.38 15.64
N LEU A 167 5.47 -5.97 16.83
CA LEU A 167 5.21 -4.57 17.16
C LEU A 167 6.50 -3.74 17.14
N ASP A 168 7.55 -4.23 17.80
CA ASP A 168 8.85 -3.57 17.84
C ASP A 168 9.44 -3.39 16.44
N MET A 169 9.50 -4.47 15.65
CA MET A 169 9.99 -4.41 14.28
C MET A 169 9.10 -3.54 13.37
N THR A 170 7.79 -3.47 13.66
CA THR A 170 6.87 -2.59 12.92
C THR A 170 7.13 -1.12 13.20
N LYS A 171 7.48 -0.76 14.44
CA LYS A 171 7.87 0.61 14.83
C LYS A 171 9.17 1.03 14.14
N ASN A 172 10.11 0.10 14.00
CA ASN A 172 11.38 0.29 13.28
C ASN A 172 11.26 0.14 11.74
N MET A 173 10.05 0.31 11.19
CA MET A 173 9.77 0.27 9.75
C MET A 173 10.23 -0.99 8.99
N VAL A 174 10.42 -2.11 9.67
CA VAL A 174 10.90 -3.34 9.02
C VAL A 174 9.84 -3.91 8.06
N LYS A 175 10.31 -4.37 6.88
CA LYS A 175 9.47 -4.99 5.86
C LYS A 175 8.77 -6.24 6.43
N PRO A 176 7.45 -6.46 6.19
CA PRO A 176 6.70 -7.59 6.72
C PRO A 176 7.35 -8.97 6.48
N ARG A 177 8.06 -9.13 5.36
CA ARG A 177 8.80 -10.35 5.02
C ARG A 177 9.88 -10.67 6.07
N ASN A 178 10.67 -9.67 6.47
CA ASN A 178 11.76 -9.86 7.42
C ASN A 178 11.23 -10.10 8.83
N ILE A 179 10.09 -9.51 9.17
CA ILE A 179 9.37 -9.80 10.42
C ILE A 179 8.97 -11.29 10.46
N LEU A 180 8.40 -11.83 9.37
CA LEU A 180 8.03 -13.24 9.31
C LEU A 180 9.24 -14.17 9.44
N VAL A 181 10.35 -13.85 8.75
CA VAL A 181 11.60 -14.62 8.85
C VAL A 181 12.10 -14.66 10.29
N THR A 182 12.08 -13.51 10.98
CA THR A 182 12.53 -13.40 12.37
C THR A 182 11.67 -14.23 13.33
N ILE A 183 10.36 -14.22 13.12
CA ILE A 183 9.41 -15.03 13.92
C ILE A 183 9.65 -16.53 13.67
N LYS A 184 9.76 -16.96 12.41
CA LYS A 184 10.05 -18.36 12.05
C LYS A 184 11.44 -18.84 12.48
N ALA A 185 12.42 -17.93 12.60
CA ALA A 185 13.75 -18.26 13.10
C ALA A 185 13.74 -18.54 14.61
N LYS A 186 12.88 -17.83 15.38
CA LYS A 186 12.73 -18.04 16.83
C LYS A 186 11.90 -19.27 17.17
N ASP A 187 10.87 -19.57 16.39
CA ASP A 187 10.10 -20.82 16.52
C ASP A 187 10.01 -21.55 15.17
N LYS A 188 10.81 -22.62 15.03
CA LYS A 188 10.85 -23.45 13.82
C LYS A 188 9.53 -24.20 13.56
N LYS A 189 8.66 -24.35 14.57
CA LYS A 189 7.32 -24.96 14.45
C LYS A 189 6.24 -23.93 14.12
N ASN A 190 6.60 -22.65 14.00
CA ASN A 190 5.66 -21.57 13.73
C ASN A 190 5.11 -21.65 12.29
N THR A 191 3.78 -21.71 12.16
CA THR A 191 3.08 -21.78 10.86
C THR A 191 2.41 -20.45 10.48
N THR A 192 2.91 -19.34 11.03
CA THR A 192 2.43 -17.99 10.72
C THR A 192 2.62 -17.71 9.23
N THR A 193 1.61 -17.09 8.64
CA THR A 193 1.63 -16.69 7.24
C THR A 193 1.86 -15.20 7.12
N MET A 194 2.29 -14.74 5.95
CA MET A 194 2.36 -13.31 5.62
C MET A 194 1.03 -12.60 5.89
N LYS A 195 -0.10 -13.26 5.61
CA LYS A 195 -1.44 -12.73 5.89
C LYS A 195 -1.66 -12.44 7.38
N THR A 196 -1.17 -13.31 8.27
CA THR A 196 -1.23 -13.07 9.71
C THR A 196 -0.42 -11.83 10.09
N ILE A 197 0.80 -11.67 9.56
CA ILE A 197 1.64 -10.49 9.82
C ILE A 197 0.94 -9.21 9.36
N TYR A 198 0.40 -9.18 8.14
CA TYR A 198 -0.36 -8.03 7.64
C TYR A 198 -1.59 -7.72 8.50
N ASN A 199 -2.36 -8.74 8.90
CA ASN A 199 -3.53 -8.55 9.74
C ASN A 199 -3.17 -8.02 11.14
N ALA A 200 -2.10 -8.53 11.75
CA ALA A 200 -1.61 -8.09 13.05
C ALA A 200 -1.12 -6.64 12.99
N ARG A 201 -0.31 -6.29 11.97
CA ARG A 201 0.12 -4.90 11.73
C ARG A 201 -1.07 -3.98 11.50
N HIS A 202 -2.04 -4.41 10.70
CA HIS A 202 -3.25 -3.63 10.45
C HIS A 202 -4.04 -3.40 11.75
N LYS A 203 -4.24 -4.45 12.56
CA LYS A 203 -4.90 -4.35 13.86
C LYS A 203 -4.16 -3.40 14.80
N HIS A 204 -2.83 -3.49 14.87
CA HIS A 204 -2.03 -2.57 15.68
C HIS A 204 -2.18 -1.13 15.20
N LYS A 205 -2.03 -0.89 13.89
CA LYS A 205 -2.28 0.43 13.31
C LYS A 205 -3.68 0.90 13.71
N MET A 206 -4.74 0.12 13.54
CA MET A 206 -6.09 0.53 13.96
C MET A 206 -6.20 0.89 15.46
N LEU A 207 -5.49 0.18 16.34
CA LEU A 207 -5.47 0.48 17.77
C LEU A 207 -4.71 1.78 18.08
N GLU A 208 -3.53 1.99 17.49
CA GLU A 208 -2.77 3.26 17.63
C GLU A 208 -3.57 4.46 17.15
N LYS A 209 -4.38 4.26 16.12
CA LYS A 209 -5.26 5.28 15.57
C LYS A 209 -6.33 5.70 16.57
N ALA A 210 -6.65 4.86 17.56
CA ALA A 210 -7.67 5.10 18.59
C ALA A 210 -8.99 5.62 17.99
N GLY A 211 -9.42 5.02 16.88
CA GLY A 211 -10.64 5.42 16.17
C GLY A 211 -10.53 6.69 15.30
N ARG A 212 -9.39 7.39 15.30
CA ARG A 212 -9.17 8.58 14.47
C ARG A 212 -9.05 8.25 12.99
N SER A 213 -9.51 9.16 12.14
CA SER A 213 -9.24 9.15 10.70
C SER A 213 -7.74 9.38 10.41
N GLN A 214 -7.29 9.14 9.17
CA GLN A 214 -5.90 9.45 8.79
C GLN A 214 -5.56 10.93 8.91
N MET A 215 -6.48 11.80 8.52
CA MET A 215 -6.30 13.24 8.66
C MET A 215 -6.19 13.64 10.14
N GLN A 216 -7.06 13.11 11.00
CA GLN A 216 -6.99 13.37 12.44
C GLN A 216 -5.68 12.89 13.08
N GLN A 217 -5.09 11.80 12.58
CA GLN A 217 -3.76 11.37 13.04
C GLN A 217 -2.66 12.29 12.56
N LEU A 218 -2.72 12.71 11.29
CA LEU A 218 -1.75 13.66 10.74
C LEU A 218 -1.78 14.95 11.56
N MET A 219 -2.95 15.57 11.73
CA MET A 219 -3.12 16.78 12.54
C MET A 219 -2.60 16.61 13.97
N LYS A 220 -2.91 15.47 14.61
CA LYS A 220 -2.37 15.18 15.94
C LYS A 220 -0.84 15.13 15.92
N ARG A 221 -0.23 14.43 14.97
CA ARG A 221 1.23 14.31 14.86
C ARG A 221 1.88 15.66 14.58
N LEU A 222 1.28 16.49 13.72
CA LEU A 222 1.75 17.86 13.48
C LEU A 222 1.79 18.66 14.79
N GLY A 223 0.73 18.58 15.60
CA GLY A 223 0.70 19.19 16.94
C GLY A 223 1.71 18.60 17.92
N ASP A 224 1.80 17.26 18.01
CA ASP A 224 2.72 16.55 18.90
C ASP A 224 4.20 16.91 18.62
N PHE A 225 4.54 17.21 17.36
CA PHE A 225 5.90 17.58 16.93
C PHE A 225 6.09 19.10 16.71
N GLY A 226 5.11 19.93 17.06
CA GLY A 226 5.24 21.38 16.99
C GLY A 226 5.33 21.96 15.58
N TYR A 227 4.78 21.29 14.57
CA TYR A 227 4.66 21.85 13.22
C TYR A 227 3.75 23.08 13.23
N VAL A 228 4.10 24.08 12.40
CA VAL A 228 3.19 25.16 12.09
C VAL A 228 2.18 24.64 11.08
N GLU A 229 0.88 24.78 11.36
CA GLU A 229 -0.19 24.32 10.48
C GLU A 229 -1.28 25.36 10.30
N TRP A 230 -1.89 25.34 9.11
CA TRP A 230 -3.18 25.99 8.86
C TRP A 230 -4.06 25.06 8.05
N HIS A 231 -5.37 25.14 8.25
CA HIS A 231 -6.32 24.37 7.45
C HIS A 231 -7.59 25.16 7.13
N ARG A 232 -8.20 24.86 5.98
CA ARG A 232 -9.57 25.25 5.63
C ARG A 232 -10.47 24.04 5.81
N ARG A 233 -11.68 24.24 6.35
CA ARG A 233 -12.66 23.17 6.57
C ARG A 233 -13.99 23.50 5.94
N ASN A 234 -14.76 22.46 5.61
CA ASN A 234 -16.15 22.60 5.24
C ASN A 234 -16.99 22.80 6.51
N GLU A 235 -17.72 23.90 6.61
CA GLU A 235 -18.50 24.25 7.82
C GLU A 235 -19.60 23.23 8.15
N SER A 236 -20.15 22.56 7.14
CA SER A 236 -21.27 21.62 7.31
C SER A 236 -20.83 20.20 7.69
N THR A 237 -19.67 19.76 7.20
CA THR A 237 -19.18 18.39 7.42
C THR A 237 -17.98 18.31 8.36
N ASP A 238 -17.40 19.45 8.73
CA ASP A 238 -16.12 19.58 9.46
C ASP A 238 -14.94 18.88 8.75
N CYS A 239 -15.10 18.58 7.46
CA CYS A 239 -14.05 17.96 6.65
C CYS A 239 -12.99 19.00 6.27
N VAL A 240 -11.73 18.68 6.52
CA VAL A 240 -10.58 19.45 6.02
C VAL A 240 -10.58 19.44 4.50
N ARG A 241 -10.54 20.63 3.89
CA ARG A 241 -10.46 20.86 2.45
C ARG A 241 -9.03 21.12 2.01
N ASP A 242 -8.33 21.98 2.75
CA ASP A 242 -6.93 22.31 2.51
C ASP A 242 -6.16 22.27 3.83
N LEU A 243 -4.91 21.83 3.78
CA LEU A 243 -4.02 21.73 4.93
C LEU A 243 -2.62 22.14 4.48
N PHE A 244 -2.07 23.16 5.13
CA PHE A 244 -0.71 23.63 4.97
C PHE A 244 0.05 23.27 6.24
N TRP A 245 1.27 22.75 6.13
CA TRP A 245 2.14 22.59 7.28
C TRP A 245 3.62 22.75 6.94
N ALA A 246 4.38 23.25 7.90
CA ALA A 246 5.82 23.47 7.81
C ALA A 246 6.51 23.11 9.13
N HIS A 247 7.69 22.52 9.05
CA HIS A 247 8.49 22.21 10.23
C HIS A 247 9.21 23.49 10.71
N PRO A 248 9.28 23.79 12.02
CA PRO A 248 9.95 24.99 12.54
C PRO A 248 11.38 25.16 12.04
N PHE A 249 12.18 24.10 12.04
CA PHE A 249 13.54 24.13 11.51
C PHE A 249 13.60 24.45 10.01
N SER A 250 12.63 23.96 9.21
CA SER A 250 12.57 24.31 7.78
C SER A 250 12.23 25.79 7.58
N ILE A 251 11.46 26.40 8.49
CA ILE A 251 11.16 27.83 8.48
C ILE A 251 12.41 28.65 8.80
N ASP A 252 13.24 28.21 9.74
CA ASP A 252 14.53 28.85 10.03
C ASP A 252 15.45 28.83 8.80
N ILE A 253 15.55 27.68 8.11
CA ILE A 253 16.34 27.56 6.88
C ILE A 253 15.74 28.41 5.75
N LEU A 254 14.41 28.44 5.60
CA LEU A 254 13.73 29.30 4.61
C LEU A 254 14.12 30.77 4.79
N ASN A 255 14.13 31.26 6.03
CA ASN A 255 14.49 32.65 6.31
C ASN A 255 15.99 32.94 6.13
N ALA A 256 16.85 31.92 6.25
CA ALA A 256 18.27 32.02 5.92
C ALA A 256 18.54 31.97 4.40
N PHE A 257 17.74 31.22 3.64
CA PHE A 257 17.91 31.00 2.20
C PHE A 257 16.60 31.19 1.42
N PRO A 258 16.03 32.42 1.37
CA PRO A 258 14.73 32.66 0.75
C PRO A 258 14.78 32.73 -0.78
N LEU A 259 15.96 32.82 -1.39
CA LEU A 259 16.15 33.34 -2.75
C LEU A 259 15.43 32.53 -3.85
N VAL A 260 15.51 31.20 -3.77
CA VAL A 260 14.96 30.30 -4.80
C VAL A 260 14.07 29.26 -4.15
N LEU A 261 12.82 29.21 -4.61
CA LEU A 261 11.87 28.17 -4.24
C LEU A 261 11.46 27.36 -5.47
N LEU A 262 11.46 26.04 -5.32
CA LEU A 262 10.95 25.09 -6.28
C LEU A 262 9.61 24.59 -5.75
N MET A 263 8.57 24.66 -6.58
CA MET A 263 7.24 24.25 -6.15
C MET A 263 6.64 23.30 -7.17
N ASP A 264 6.31 22.10 -6.71
CA ASP A 264 5.74 21.05 -7.55
C ASP A 264 4.43 20.53 -6.97
N CYS A 265 3.43 20.40 -7.84
CA CYS A 265 2.14 19.85 -7.46
C CYS A 265 2.06 18.42 -7.97
N THR A 266 2.17 17.47 -7.05
CA THR A 266 1.96 16.07 -7.40
C THR A 266 0.48 15.82 -7.65
N TYR A 267 0.21 15.11 -8.75
CA TYR A 267 -1.15 14.70 -9.09
C TYR A 267 -1.79 13.88 -7.97
N LYS A 268 -3.12 13.81 -8.06
CA LYS A 268 -4.14 13.13 -7.21
C LYS A 268 -3.91 11.61 -7.00
N THR A 269 -2.69 11.20 -6.69
CA THR A 269 -2.22 9.82 -6.56
C THR A 269 -2.53 9.24 -5.18
N ASN A 270 -2.84 10.09 -4.19
CA ASN A 270 -3.31 9.61 -2.90
C ASN A 270 -4.74 9.05 -3.00
N ARG A 271 -5.10 8.20 -2.03
CA ARG A 271 -6.41 7.53 -1.95
C ARG A 271 -7.64 8.46 -1.91
N TYR A 272 -7.43 9.75 -1.70
CA TYR A 272 -8.47 10.77 -1.63
C TYR A 272 -8.57 11.59 -2.92
N GLY A 273 -7.63 11.40 -3.85
CA GLY A 273 -7.56 12.16 -5.08
C GLY A 273 -7.27 13.65 -4.85
N LEU A 274 -6.55 14.00 -3.79
CA LEU A 274 -6.20 15.39 -3.46
C LEU A 274 -4.86 15.78 -4.09
N PRO A 275 -4.73 16.97 -4.70
CA PRO A 275 -3.45 17.56 -5.04
C PRO A 275 -2.56 17.75 -3.80
N LEU A 276 -1.27 17.49 -3.93
CA LEU A 276 -0.26 17.78 -2.91
C LEU A 276 0.81 18.66 -3.53
N LEU A 277 0.85 19.92 -3.09
CA LEU A 277 1.89 20.88 -3.44
C LEU A 277 3.04 20.77 -2.42
N GLU A 278 4.22 20.48 -2.92
CA GLU A 278 5.46 20.55 -2.15
C GLU A 278 6.19 21.86 -2.45
N ILE A 279 6.68 22.51 -1.40
CA ILE A 279 7.50 23.72 -1.49
C ILE A 279 8.90 23.36 -1.01
N VAL A 280 9.87 23.49 -1.91
CA VAL A 280 11.28 23.14 -1.68
C VAL A 280 12.13 24.40 -1.77
N GLY A 281 13.01 24.59 -0.80
CA GLY A 281 14.01 25.67 -0.80
C GLY A 281 15.37 25.16 -1.24
N VAL A 282 16.24 26.08 -1.65
CA VAL A 282 17.62 25.79 -2.07
C VAL A 282 18.60 26.61 -1.25
N THR A 283 19.60 25.94 -0.68
CA THR A 283 20.68 26.57 0.10
C THR A 283 21.79 27.12 -0.81
N CYS A 284 22.71 27.94 -0.26
CA CYS A 284 23.85 28.46 -1.00
C CYS A 284 24.88 27.39 -1.44
N THR A 285 24.79 26.17 -0.90
CA THR A 285 25.62 25.02 -1.27
C THR A 285 24.89 24.05 -2.20
N ASP A 286 23.80 24.50 -2.84
CA ASP A 286 22.99 23.72 -3.79
C ASP A 286 22.29 22.48 -3.19
N LEU A 287 22.15 22.42 -1.86
CA LEU A 287 21.33 21.42 -1.17
C LEU A 287 19.87 21.89 -1.13
N THR A 288 18.94 20.94 -1.28
CA THR A 288 17.50 21.17 -1.18
C THR A 288 16.94 20.79 0.18
N PHE A 289 15.83 21.41 0.56
CA PHE A 289 15.08 21.07 1.76
C PHE A 289 13.58 21.35 1.57
N SER A 290 12.72 20.50 2.12
CA SER A 290 11.28 20.76 2.12
C SER A 290 10.95 21.88 3.11
N VAL A 291 10.42 22.98 2.58
CA VAL A 291 9.94 24.14 3.34
C VAL A 291 8.59 23.82 3.96
N ALA A 292 7.64 23.40 3.12
CA ALA A 292 6.27 23.15 3.51
C ALA A 292 5.57 22.19 2.54
N PHE A 293 4.49 21.60 3.02
CA PHE A 293 3.61 20.75 2.22
C PHE A 293 2.18 21.29 2.31
N VAL A 294 1.44 21.17 1.21
CA VAL A 294 0.07 21.66 1.11
C VAL A 294 -0.83 20.63 0.46
N TYR A 295 -1.75 20.05 1.23
CA TYR A 295 -2.90 19.37 0.66
C TYR A 295 -3.92 20.42 0.25
N MET A 296 -4.39 20.31 -0.98
CA MET A 296 -5.44 21.17 -1.51
C MET A 296 -6.63 20.33 -1.95
N GLU A 297 -7.83 20.89 -1.89
CA GLU A 297 -9.01 20.20 -2.41
C GLU A 297 -9.03 20.17 -3.94
N ALA A 298 -8.51 21.23 -4.56
CA ALA A 298 -8.45 21.40 -6.00
C ALA A 298 -7.26 22.28 -6.41
N GLU A 299 -6.84 22.19 -7.67
CA GLU A 299 -5.81 23.05 -8.28
C GLU A 299 -6.50 24.32 -8.85
N ARG A 300 -7.12 25.12 -7.98
CA ARG A 300 -7.73 26.40 -8.35
C ARG A 300 -6.92 27.57 -7.81
N GLU A 301 -7.16 28.73 -8.40
CA GLU A 301 -6.43 29.96 -8.05
C GLU A 301 -6.61 30.34 -6.58
N ASP A 302 -7.78 30.08 -5.98
CA ASP A 302 -8.03 30.35 -4.57
C ASP A 302 -7.24 29.41 -3.65
N ASN A 303 -7.14 28.12 -4.00
CA ASN A 303 -6.35 27.14 -3.26
C ASN A 303 -4.87 27.54 -3.24
N TYR A 304 -4.30 27.84 -4.42
CA TYR A 304 -2.91 28.27 -4.51
C TYR A 304 -2.66 29.63 -3.84
N THR A 305 -3.58 30.58 -3.99
CA THR A 305 -3.45 31.90 -3.34
C THR A 305 -3.39 31.73 -1.82
N TRP A 306 -4.28 30.92 -1.25
CA TRP A 306 -4.27 30.63 0.18
C TRP A 306 -2.94 29.99 0.62
N ALA A 307 -2.44 29.00 -0.15
CA ALA A 307 -1.16 28.35 0.14
C ALA A 307 0.02 29.34 0.11
N MET A 308 0.07 30.20 -0.90
CA MET A 308 1.11 31.24 -1.05
C MET A 308 1.01 32.30 0.04
N GLU A 309 -0.19 32.69 0.46
CA GLU A 309 -0.40 33.58 1.61
C GLU A 309 0.14 32.97 2.90
N LYS A 310 -0.08 31.67 3.15
CA LYS A 310 0.49 30.97 4.31
C LYS A 310 2.01 30.89 4.25
N LEU A 311 2.58 30.55 3.09
CA LEU A 311 4.02 30.60 2.89
C LEU A 311 4.58 32.00 3.21
N LYS A 312 3.92 33.06 2.73
CA LYS A 312 4.35 34.45 2.99
C LYS A 312 4.37 34.79 4.47
N THR A 313 3.44 34.25 5.27
CA THR A 313 3.44 34.46 6.74
C THR A 313 4.60 33.77 7.47
N LEU A 314 5.28 32.81 6.84
CA LEU A 314 6.46 32.14 7.39
C LEU A 314 7.75 32.93 7.12
N MET A 315 7.71 33.94 6.26
CA MET A 315 8.88 34.70 5.82
C MET A 315 8.96 36.03 6.54
N ILE A 316 10.17 36.45 6.92
CA ILE A 316 10.42 37.80 7.43
C ILE A 316 10.18 38.80 6.28
N SER A 317 9.61 39.99 6.59
CA SER A 317 9.19 40.96 5.56
C SER A 317 10.31 41.39 4.60
N SER A 318 11.58 41.32 5.01
CA SER A 318 12.75 41.66 4.21
C SER A 318 13.32 40.48 3.40
N THR A 319 12.76 39.27 3.51
CA THR A 319 13.32 38.03 2.95
C THR A 319 12.34 37.36 1.99
N MET A 320 11.88 38.09 0.97
CA MET A 320 11.00 37.55 -0.08
C MET A 320 11.80 36.76 -1.13
N PRO A 321 11.21 35.74 -1.78
CA PRO A 321 11.92 34.96 -2.78
C PRO A 321 12.17 35.81 -4.03
N SER A 322 13.38 35.71 -4.59
CA SER A 322 13.69 36.34 -5.88
C SER A 322 13.12 35.53 -7.03
N VAL A 323 13.13 34.21 -6.89
CA VAL A 323 12.70 33.26 -7.92
C VAL A 323 11.80 32.18 -7.32
N ILE A 324 10.68 31.94 -8.00
CA ILE A 324 9.85 30.75 -7.77
C ILE A 324 9.76 29.98 -9.10
N VAL A 325 10.22 28.73 -9.09
CA VAL A 325 10.12 27.81 -10.24
C VAL A 325 8.91 26.91 -10.04
N THR A 326 8.01 26.92 -11.03
CA THR A 326 6.80 26.08 -11.02
C THR A 326 6.62 25.37 -12.36
N ASP A 327 5.69 24.44 -12.39
CA ASP A 327 5.11 23.96 -13.64
C ASP A 327 4.21 24.99 -14.31
N ARG A 328 3.79 24.73 -15.55
CA ARG A 328 2.85 25.59 -16.28
C ARG A 328 1.40 25.34 -15.84
N ASP A 329 1.07 25.75 -14.62
CA ASP A 329 -0.28 25.83 -14.09
C ASP A 329 -0.72 27.30 -14.06
N LEU A 330 -1.73 27.66 -14.87
CA LEU A 330 -2.21 29.04 -14.98
C LEU A 330 -2.79 29.58 -13.67
N ALA A 331 -3.45 28.74 -12.88
CA ALA A 331 -3.99 29.14 -11.59
C ALA A 331 -2.87 29.39 -10.59
N PHE A 332 -1.84 28.55 -10.60
CA PHE A 332 -0.68 28.71 -9.75
C PHE A 332 0.11 29.98 -10.13
N MET A 333 0.43 30.17 -11.41
CA MET A 333 1.15 31.35 -11.91
C MET A 333 0.44 32.67 -11.54
N LYS A 334 -0.90 32.70 -11.64
CA LYS A 334 -1.70 33.86 -11.21
C LYS A 334 -1.58 34.11 -9.71
N SER A 335 -1.64 33.07 -8.90
CA SER A 335 -1.50 33.20 -7.44
C SER A 335 -0.13 33.71 -7.02
N VAL A 336 0.95 33.25 -7.67
CA VAL A 336 2.32 33.76 -7.41
C VAL A 336 2.39 35.24 -7.72
N LYS A 337 1.91 35.67 -8.90
CA LYS A 337 1.87 37.09 -9.26
C LYS A 337 1.03 37.94 -8.29
N LYS A 338 -0.04 37.36 -7.72
CA LYS A 338 -0.91 38.04 -6.76
C LYS A 338 -0.26 38.21 -5.39
N VAL A 339 0.42 37.19 -4.88
CA VAL A 339 0.97 37.17 -3.51
C VAL A 339 2.41 37.70 -3.44
N PHE A 340 3.19 37.44 -4.49
CA PHE A 340 4.60 37.79 -4.65
C PHE A 340 4.83 38.55 -5.97
N PRO A 341 4.33 39.80 -6.09
CA PRO A 341 4.37 40.55 -7.36
C PRO A 341 5.79 40.86 -7.87
N GLU A 342 6.75 41.01 -6.95
CA GLU A 342 8.17 41.30 -7.26
C GLU A 342 9.00 40.03 -7.54
N THR A 343 8.44 38.84 -7.30
CA THR A 343 9.15 37.59 -7.50
C THR A 343 9.08 37.17 -8.96
N THR A 344 10.22 36.77 -9.53
CA THR A 344 10.27 36.20 -10.87
C THR A 344 9.75 34.78 -10.84
N ASN A 345 8.63 34.52 -11.53
CA ASN A 345 8.12 33.17 -11.70
C ASN A 345 8.65 32.52 -12.99
N LEU A 346 9.52 31.54 -12.81
CA LEU A 346 10.11 30.73 -13.88
C LEU A 346 9.32 29.42 -14.07
N LEU A 347 9.37 28.88 -15.28
CA LEU A 347 8.76 27.60 -15.60
C LEU A 347 9.79 26.48 -15.68
N CYS A 348 9.44 25.32 -15.12
CA CYS A 348 10.28 24.14 -15.11
C CYS A 348 10.61 23.65 -16.54
N ARG A 349 11.90 23.72 -16.92
CA ARG A 349 12.38 23.29 -18.24
C ARG A 349 12.15 21.80 -18.49
N PHE A 350 12.22 20.98 -17.45
CA PHE A 350 12.01 19.53 -17.56
C PHE A 350 10.58 19.21 -17.95
N HIS A 351 9.60 19.78 -17.24
CA HIS A 351 8.18 19.56 -17.54
C HIS A 351 7.78 20.09 -18.91
N ILE A 352 8.30 21.26 -19.31
CA ILE A 352 8.11 21.78 -20.67
C ILE A 352 8.68 20.78 -21.69
N SER A 353 9.92 20.34 -21.52
CA SER A 353 10.59 19.44 -22.47
C SER A 353 9.90 18.07 -22.53
N LYS A 354 9.38 17.56 -21.41
CA LYS A 354 8.58 16.34 -21.34
C LYS A 354 7.27 16.47 -22.12
N ASN A 355 6.59 17.61 -22.02
CA ASN A 355 5.38 17.90 -22.78
C ASN A 355 5.65 18.04 -24.29
N VAL A 356 6.72 18.75 -24.65
CA VAL A 356 7.16 18.90 -26.05
C VAL A 356 7.55 17.55 -26.65
N LEU A 357 8.31 16.73 -25.93
CA LEU A 357 8.65 15.36 -26.35
C LEU A 357 7.38 14.51 -26.55
N ALA A 358 6.45 14.51 -25.59
CA ALA A 358 5.22 13.74 -25.69
C ALA A 358 4.32 14.17 -26.86
N HIS A 359 4.35 15.46 -27.25
CA HIS A 359 3.67 15.96 -28.43
C HIS A 359 4.39 15.53 -29.72
N SER A 360 5.71 15.72 -29.78
CA SER A 360 6.53 15.40 -30.96
C SER A 360 6.46 13.92 -31.35
N ARG A 361 6.45 13.00 -30.36
CA ARG A 361 6.33 11.55 -30.57
C ARG A 361 5.03 11.11 -31.26
N LYS A 362 4.00 11.96 -31.25
CA LYS A 362 2.74 11.68 -31.94
C LYS A 362 2.76 12.08 -33.42
N LEU A 363 3.75 12.88 -33.81
CA LEU A 363 3.86 13.47 -35.15
C LEU A 363 4.99 12.82 -35.96
N PHE A 364 6.07 12.41 -35.30
CA PHE A 364 7.16 11.68 -35.95
C PHE A 364 6.86 10.18 -36.01
N GLU A 365 7.10 9.57 -37.17
CA GLU A 365 6.98 8.11 -37.36
C GLU A 365 8.19 7.37 -36.75
N LEU A 366 9.37 7.96 -36.88
CA LEU A 366 10.62 7.41 -36.36
C LEU A 366 11.01 8.10 -35.06
N LYS A 367 11.46 7.29 -34.10
CA LYS A 367 11.97 7.79 -32.81
C LYS A 367 13.17 8.72 -33.01
N GLU A 368 14.04 8.41 -33.98
CA GLU A 368 15.25 9.19 -34.25
C GLU A 368 14.95 10.65 -34.63
N ASP A 369 13.86 10.90 -35.35
CA ASP A 369 13.49 12.26 -35.75
C ASP A 369 12.94 13.07 -34.56
N SER A 370 12.20 12.41 -33.66
CA SER A 370 11.80 13.00 -32.38
C SER A 370 13.01 13.31 -31.50
N ASP A 371 14.00 12.42 -31.45
CA ASP A 371 15.22 12.62 -30.66
C ASP A 371 16.08 13.77 -31.25
N LYS A 372 16.22 13.87 -32.58
CA LYS A 372 16.88 15.00 -33.27
C LYS A 372 16.16 16.32 -32.99
N PHE A 373 14.83 16.33 -33.05
CA PHE A 373 14.03 17.51 -32.74
C PHE A 373 14.23 17.95 -31.29
N MET A 374 14.24 17.01 -30.35
CA MET A 374 14.49 17.33 -28.95
C MET A 374 15.91 17.85 -28.69
N ALA A 375 16.91 17.40 -29.46
CA ALA A 375 18.25 17.98 -29.41
C ALA A 375 18.25 19.44 -29.88
N ALA A 376 17.60 19.74 -31.02
CA ALA A 376 17.44 21.10 -31.50
C ALA A 376 16.66 21.98 -30.50
N TRP A 377 15.55 21.46 -29.96
CA TRP A 377 14.78 22.11 -28.90
C TRP A 377 15.64 22.44 -27.67
N SER A 378 16.50 21.51 -27.25
CA SER A 378 17.44 21.74 -26.14
C SER A 378 18.37 22.91 -26.46
N VAL A 379 19.00 22.91 -27.64
CA VAL A 379 19.88 24.01 -28.08
C VAL A 379 19.14 25.35 -28.09
N LEU A 380 17.88 25.38 -28.54
CA LEU A 380 17.04 26.58 -28.47
C LEU A 380 16.83 27.06 -27.03
N VAL A 381 16.43 26.16 -26.12
CA VAL A 381 16.14 26.50 -24.71
C VAL A 381 17.38 26.98 -23.96
N PHE A 382 18.56 26.46 -24.29
CA PHE A 382 19.83 26.83 -23.67
C PHE A 382 20.59 27.94 -24.42
N SER A 383 19.95 28.64 -25.37
CA SER A 383 20.55 29.77 -26.07
C SER A 383 21.01 30.85 -25.07
N ALA A 384 22.27 31.27 -25.14
CA ALA A 384 22.87 32.16 -24.13
C ALA A 384 22.37 33.62 -24.23
N ASN A 385 21.89 34.02 -25.40
CA ASN A 385 21.39 35.37 -25.66
C ASN A 385 20.31 35.38 -26.75
N GLU A 386 19.67 36.54 -26.93
CA GLU A 386 18.53 36.71 -27.84
C GLU A 386 18.92 36.50 -29.31
N SER A 387 20.16 36.83 -29.71
CA SER A 387 20.66 36.61 -31.07
C SER A 387 20.87 35.13 -31.36
N GLU A 388 21.40 34.37 -30.40
CA GLU A 388 21.53 32.91 -30.51
C GLU A 388 20.16 32.23 -30.54
N TYR A 389 19.23 32.67 -29.67
CA TYR A 389 17.85 32.19 -29.69
C TYR A 389 17.20 32.42 -31.06
N ALA A 390 17.35 33.60 -31.66
CA ALA A 390 16.79 33.91 -32.97
C ALA A 390 17.36 33.00 -34.07
N ARG A 391 18.68 32.75 -34.06
CA ARG A 391 19.33 31.82 -35.00
C ARG A 391 18.83 30.39 -34.83
N ASN A 392 18.76 29.91 -33.60
CA ASN A 392 18.32 28.54 -33.29
C ASN A 392 16.83 28.34 -33.60
N LEU A 393 16.00 29.37 -33.39
CA LEU A 393 14.59 29.33 -33.75
C LEU A 393 14.41 29.25 -35.27
N PHE A 394 15.15 30.07 -36.01
CA PHE A 394 15.14 30.03 -37.48
C PHE A 394 15.56 28.65 -38.02
N ALA A 395 16.60 28.05 -37.44
CA ALA A 395 17.03 26.70 -37.80
C ALA A 395 15.92 25.66 -37.57
N ILE A 396 15.26 25.68 -36.40
CA ILE A 396 14.12 24.78 -36.13
C ILE A 396 12.96 25.01 -37.10
N GLU A 397 12.60 26.27 -37.39
CA GLU A 397 11.51 26.58 -38.32
C GLU A 397 11.82 26.10 -39.74
N SER A 398 13.08 26.17 -40.17
CA SER A 398 13.54 25.70 -41.48
C SER A 398 13.62 24.16 -41.55
N ASP A 399 14.29 23.52 -40.57
CA ASP A 399 14.55 22.07 -40.58
C ASP A 399 13.26 21.25 -40.42
N TYR A 400 12.23 21.84 -39.79
CA TYR A 400 10.96 21.19 -39.51
C TYR A 400 9.77 21.86 -40.23
N GLU A 401 10.01 22.56 -41.35
CA GLU A 401 8.96 23.20 -42.17
C GLU A 401 7.87 22.20 -42.60
N GLY A 402 8.26 20.94 -42.85
CA GLY A 402 7.33 19.83 -43.16
C GLY A 402 6.39 19.42 -42.01
N TYR A 403 6.57 19.96 -40.80
CA TYR A 403 5.78 19.67 -39.60
C TYR A 403 5.10 20.92 -39.03
N PRO A 404 4.19 21.58 -39.77
CA PRO A 404 3.59 22.85 -39.36
C PRO A 404 2.78 22.75 -38.07
N SER A 405 2.19 21.59 -37.77
CA SER A 405 1.46 21.34 -36.52
C SER A 405 2.39 21.35 -35.29
N LEU A 406 3.59 20.79 -35.42
CA LEU A 406 4.61 20.79 -34.38
C LEU A 406 5.11 22.20 -34.11
N LEU A 407 5.49 22.92 -35.18
CA LEU A 407 5.97 24.30 -35.08
C LEU A 407 4.91 25.22 -34.47
N LYS A 408 3.66 25.10 -34.90
CA LYS A 408 2.52 25.84 -34.31
C LYS A 408 2.35 25.53 -32.83
N TYR A 409 2.38 24.25 -32.46
CA TYR A 409 2.29 23.84 -31.06
C TYR A 409 3.40 24.49 -30.22
N VAL A 410 4.66 24.35 -30.63
CA VAL A 410 5.81 24.91 -29.90
C VAL A 410 5.73 26.42 -29.78
N ARG A 411 5.44 27.10 -30.89
CA ARG A 411 5.36 28.56 -30.97
C ARG A 411 4.23 29.11 -30.09
N ASP A 412 3.00 28.66 -30.31
CA ASP A 412 1.80 29.24 -29.72
C ASP A 412 1.63 28.80 -28.25
N THR A 413 2.11 27.61 -27.90
CA THR A 413 1.89 27.02 -26.57
C THR A 413 3.00 27.38 -25.58
N TRP A 414 4.23 27.54 -26.06
CA TRP A 414 5.43 27.69 -25.20
C TRP A 414 6.21 28.97 -25.49
N LEU A 415 6.64 29.20 -26.74
CA LEU A 415 7.57 30.29 -27.04
C LEU A 415 6.93 31.67 -26.94
N LEU A 416 5.81 31.92 -27.63
CA LEU A 416 5.12 33.20 -27.61
C LEU A 416 4.69 33.63 -26.21
N PRO A 417 3.99 32.79 -25.42
CA PRO A 417 3.53 33.20 -24.10
C PRO A 417 4.60 33.15 -23.01
N TYR A 418 5.63 32.29 -23.13
CA TYR A 418 6.47 31.93 -21.98
C TYR A 418 7.98 31.88 -22.22
N LYS A 419 8.53 32.20 -23.41
CA LYS A 419 9.99 32.10 -23.64
C LYS A 419 10.83 32.79 -22.56
N GLU A 420 10.37 33.92 -22.05
CA GLU A 420 11.05 34.71 -21.02
C GLU A 420 11.12 34.02 -19.65
N ARG A 421 10.32 32.95 -19.45
CA ARG A 421 10.23 32.20 -18.19
C ARG A 421 10.99 30.89 -18.19
N PHE A 422 11.53 30.42 -19.32
CA PHE A 422 12.26 29.15 -19.38
C PHE A 422 13.46 29.11 -20.33
N VAL A 423 13.62 30.06 -21.25
CA VAL A 423 14.79 30.10 -22.14
C VAL A 423 15.94 30.87 -21.48
N ALA A 424 17.16 30.31 -21.51
CA ALA A 424 18.34 30.82 -20.82
C ALA A 424 18.64 32.29 -21.13
N ALA A 425 18.49 32.70 -22.40
CA ALA A 425 18.65 34.08 -22.84
C ALA A 425 17.87 35.13 -22.02
N TRP A 426 16.77 34.74 -21.37
CA TRP A 426 16.00 35.60 -20.47
C TRP A 426 16.10 35.18 -19.02
N THR A 427 16.07 33.87 -18.71
CA THR A 427 16.05 33.41 -17.31
C THR A 427 17.36 33.69 -16.59
N ASP A 428 18.49 33.60 -17.29
CA ASP A 428 19.83 33.73 -16.70
C ASP A 428 20.16 35.21 -16.37
N LYS A 429 19.25 36.14 -16.70
CA LYS A 429 19.27 37.53 -16.22
C LYS A 429 18.85 37.65 -14.74
N VAL A 430 18.32 36.57 -14.15
CA VAL A 430 17.88 36.51 -12.75
C VAL A 430 18.71 35.49 -11.97
N MET A 431 19.04 35.78 -10.72
CA MET A 431 19.84 34.90 -9.87
C MET A 431 19.02 33.69 -9.40
N HIS A 432 19.04 32.61 -10.17
CA HIS A 432 18.38 31.33 -9.85
C HIS A 432 19.36 30.19 -9.52
N PHE A 433 20.67 30.44 -9.45
CA PHE A 433 21.71 29.44 -9.14
C PHE A 433 21.62 28.13 -9.95
N GLY A 434 21.21 28.22 -11.23
CA GLY A 434 21.01 27.03 -12.08
C GLY A 434 19.74 26.21 -11.79
N ASN A 435 18.92 26.60 -10.81
CA ASN A 435 17.69 25.92 -10.44
C ASN A 435 16.54 26.31 -11.38
N LEU A 436 16.30 25.49 -12.40
CA LEU A 436 15.30 25.70 -13.46
C LEU A 436 14.42 24.46 -13.68
N THR A 437 14.53 23.48 -12.79
CA THR A 437 13.75 22.24 -12.81
C THR A 437 13.15 21.98 -11.44
N THR A 438 11.97 21.39 -11.40
CA THR A 438 11.30 20.91 -10.19
C THR A 438 11.62 19.44 -9.89
N ASN A 439 12.46 18.77 -10.70
CA ASN A 439 12.82 17.36 -10.52
C ASN A 439 13.37 17.05 -9.12
N ARG A 440 14.03 18.03 -8.48
CA ARG A 440 14.53 17.86 -7.10
C ARG A 440 13.38 17.74 -6.08
N ALA A 441 12.24 18.39 -6.33
CA ALA A 441 11.00 18.16 -5.59
C ALA A 441 10.33 16.83 -5.98
N GLU A 442 10.42 16.42 -7.24
CA GLU A 442 9.87 15.12 -7.69
C GLU A 442 10.64 13.90 -7.13
N CYS A 443 11.95 14.00 -6.90
CA CYS A 443 12.76 12.90 -6.35
C CYS A 443 12.34 12.50 -4.93
N ASP A 444 11.91 13.45 -4.10
CA ASP A 444 11.48 13.21 -2.71
C ASP A 444 10.08 12.59 -2.63
N THR A 445 9.30 12.63 -3.72
CA THR A 445 7.93 12.07 -3.79
C THR A 445 7.86 10.71 -4.50
N ALA A 446 8.96 10.24 -5.10
CA ALA A 446 9.05 8.93 -5.74
C ALA A 446 9.33 7.80 -4.72
N PRO A 447 8.46 6.77 -4.59
CA PRO A 447 8.65 5.66 -3.64
C PRO A 447 9.82 4.71 -3.97
N GLU A 448 10.65 5.04 -4.96
CA GLU A 448 11.76 4.19 -5.44
C GLU A 448 13.16 4.69 -5.07
N CYS A 449 13.30 5.80 -4.32
CA CYS A 449 14.60 6.33 -3.88
C CYS A 449 14.88 6.21 -2.37
N THR A 450 14.32 5.22 -1.67
CA THR A 450 14.75 4.84 -0.30
C THR A 450 14.94 3.34 -0.10
#